data_AF-A0A6I2UD85-F1
#
_entry.id   AF-A0A6I2UD85-F1
#
_cell.length_a   1.000
_cell.length_b   1.000
_cell.length_c   1.000
_cell.angle_alpha   90.00
_cell.angle_beta   90.00
_cell.angle_gamma   90.00
#
_symmetry.space_group_name_H-M   'P 1'
#
loop_
_entity.id
_entity.type
_entity.pdbx_description
1 polymer ?
#
loop_
_entity_poly.entity_id
_entity_poly.type
_entity_poly.pdbx_seq_one_letter_code
_entity_poly.pdbx_strand_id
1 'polypeptide(L)' 'MKKLVIVFTVMLMLAGMGAAYASGYLLNTQSGKFHYASCRTIKHPNSAKFVPVESREEAIAQGYQPCGVCKP' A
#
# COMPACT_ATOMS: atom_id res chain seq x y z
N MET A 1 23.16 32.30 -12.37
CA MET A 1 23.67 31.00 -11.88
C MET A 1 23.13 30.63 -10.51
N LYS A 2 23.25 31.48 -9.46
CA LYS A 2 22.71 31.18 -8.11
C LYS A 2 21.18 31.00 -8.05
N LYS A 3 20.41 31.81 -8.79
CA LYS A 3 18.94 31.70 -8.88
C LYS A 3 18.48 30.42 -9.60
N LEU A 4 19.28 29.88 -10.51
CA LEU A 4 18.97 28.65 -11.24
C LEU A 4 19.21 27.40 -10.37
N VAL A 5 20.25 27.44 -9.52
CA VAL A 5 20.54 26.40 -8.51
C VAL A 5 19.44 26.33 -7.45
N ILE A 6 18.90 27.48 -7.03
CA ILE A 6 17.81 27.55 -6.04
C ILE A 6 16.51 26.92 -6.58
N VAL A 7 16.21 27.12 -7.87
CA VAL A 7 15.02 26.48 -8.49
C VAL A 7 15.19 24.97 -8.61
N PHE A 8 16.41 24.49 -8.91
CA PHE A 8 16.71 23.06 -8.99
C PHE A 8 16.69 22.36 -7.62
N THR A 9 17.12 23.03 -6.54
CA THR A 9 17.09 22.45 -5.20
C THR A 9 15.69 22.44 -4.57
N VAL A 10 14.84 23.42 -4.87
CA VAL A 10 13.45 23.45 -4.39
C VAL A 10 12.60 22.36 -5.05
N MET A 11 12.87 22.02 -6.31
CA MET A 11 12.13 20.97 -7.03
C MET A 11 12.44 19.55 -6.51
N LEU A 12 13.61 19.33 -5.90
CA LEU A 12 13.96 18.06 -5.25
C LEU A 12 13.22 17.82 -3.92
N MET A 13 12.72 18.88 -3.26
CA MET A 13 12.07 18.77 -1.95
C MET A 13 10.57 18.41 -2.03
N LEU A 14 9.96 18.44 -3.22
CA LEU A 14 8.53 18.17 -3.42
C LEU A 14 8.19 16.69 -3.66
N ALA A 15 9.18 15.80 -3.75
CA ALA A 15 8.97 14.36 -4.00
C ALA A 15 8.72 13.53 -2.72
N GLY A 16 8.71 14.16 -1.54
CA GLY A 16 8.85 13.47 -0.25
C GLY A 16 7.59 13.31 0.60
N MET A 17 6.39 13.61 0.11
CA MET A 17 5.14 13.37 0.85
C MET A 17 4.33 12.27 0.19
N GLY A 18 4.72 11.02 0.46
CA GLY A 18 3.80 9.89 0.33
C GLY A 18 2.69 10.10 1.34
N ALA A 19 1.53 10.56 0.88
CA ALA A 19 0.32 10.48 1.68
C ALA A 19 0.07 9.00 1.95
N ALA A 20 0.11 8.60 3.23
CA ALA A 20 -0.36 7.30 3.66
C ALA A 20 -1.88 7.29 3.46
N TYR A 21 -2.30 6.96 2.25
CA TYR A 21 -3.70 6.69 1.99
C TYR A 21 -4.06 5.46 2.83
N ALA A 22 -5.23 5.47 3.46
CA ALA A 22 -5.75 4.25 4.06
C ALA A 22 -5.86 3.21 2.94
N SER A 23 -4.93 2.25 2.92
CA SER A 23 -4.79 1.36 1.79
C SER A 23 -6.08 0.57 1.59
N GLY A 24 -6.56 0.54 0.35
CA GLY A 24 -7.75 -0.26 0.01
C GLY A 24 -7.53 -1.76 0.21
N TYR A 25 -6.28 -2.19 0.40
CA TYR A 25 -5.86 -3.57 0.50
C TYR A 25 -5.22 -3.92 1.85
N LEU A 26 -5.43 -5.16 2.29
CA LEU A 26 -4.81 -5.77 3.46
C LEU A 26 -4.21 -7.14 3.08
N LEU A 27 -2.94 -7.34 3.38
CA LEU A 27 -2.21 -8.61 3.30
C LEU A 27 -2.51 -9.45 4.54
N ASN A 28 -2.89 -10.71 4.39
CA ASN A 28 -2.96 -11.67 5.49
C ASN A 28 -1.68 -12.52 5.50
N THR A 29 -0.76 -12.19 6.41
CA THR A 29 0.57 -12.81 6.53
C THR A 29 0.53 -14.30 6.88
N GLN A 30 -0.58 -14.81 7.41
CA GLN A 30 -0.74 -16.23 7.71
C GLN A 30 -1.19 -17.05 6.49
N SER A 31 -2.07 -16.48 5.66
CA SER A 31 -2.65 -17.21 4.52
C SER A 31 -1.93 -16.97 3.19
N GLY A 32 -1.06 -15.95 3.12
CA GLY A 32 -0.43 -15.52 1.87
C GLY A 32 -1.40 -14.88 0.89
N LYS A 33 -2.56 -14.40 1.36
CA LYS A 33 -3.58 -13.77 0.53
C LYS A 33 -3.74 -12.28 0.84
N PHE A 34 -4.08 -11.49 -0.17
CA PHE A 34 -4.48 -10.10 0.03
C PHE A 34 -5.96 -9.88 -0.29
N HIS A 35 -6.53 -8.87 0.35
CA HIS A 35 -7.97 -8.61 0.39
C HIS A 35 -8.23 -7.11 0.22
N TYR A 36 -9.38 -6.72 -0.33
CA TYR A 36 -9.92 -5.39 0.01
C TYR A 36 -10.15 -5.25 1.52
N ALA A 37 -9.92 -4.06 2.09
CA ALA A 37 -10.17 -3.78 3.51
C ALA A 37 -11.64 -4.01 3.92
N SER A 38 -12.57 -3.89 2.96
CA SER A 38 -14.00 -4.17 3.11
C SER A 38 -14.39 -5.64 2.94
N CYS A 39 -13.43 -6.55 2.75
CA CYS A 39 -13.72 -7.95 2.48
C CYS A 39 -14.43 -8.62 3.66
N ARG A 40 -15.63 -9.15 3.41
CA ARG A 40 -16.48 -9.82 4.41
C ARG A 40 -15.81 -11.01 5.12
N THR A 41 -14.74 -11.58 4.57
CA THR A 41 -14.04 -12.72 5.17
C THR A 41 -13.02 -12.28 6.22
N ILE A 42 -12.70 -10.99 6.29
CA ILE A 42 -11.77 -10.45 7.28
C ILE A 42 -12.46 -10.48 8.65
N LYS A 43 -11.91 -11.30 9.54
CA LYS A 43 -12.26 -11.32 10.96
C LYS A 43 -11.12 -10.69 11.73
N HIS A 44 -11.43 -9.68 12.53
CA HIS A 44 -10.46 -8.90 13.31
C HIS A 44 -9.42 -8.20 12.39
N PRO A 45 -9.83 -7.18 11.62
CA PRO A 45 -8.94 -6.45 10.71
C PRO A 45 -7.74 -5.83 11.43
N ASN A 46 -7.89 -5.47 12.71
CA ASN A 46 -6.83 -4.86 13.53
C ASN A 46 -5.84 -5.88 14.14
N SER A 47 -5.91 -7.14 13.73
CA SER A 47 -4.96 -8.15 14.22
C SER A 47 -3.62 -8.05 13.50
N ALA A 48 -2.52 -8.37 14.19
CA ALA A 48 -1.16 -8.27 13.65
C ALA A 48 -0.89 -9.11 12.38
N LYS A 49 -1.80 -10.00 12.00
CA LYS A 49 -1.72 -10.77 10.75
C LYS A 49 -2.16 -9.99 9.52
N PHE A 50 -2.81 -8.84 9.67
CA PHE A 50 -3.20 -7.98 8.57
C PHE A 50 -2.27 -6.78 8.44
N VAL A 51 -1.64 -6.64 7.27
CA VAL A 51 -0.71 -5.54 6.97
C VAL A 51 -1.25 -4.74 5.78
N PRO A 52 -1.36 -3.40 5.87
CA PRO A 52 -1.77 -2.56 4.74
C PRO A 52 -0.75 -2.60 3.59
N VAL A 53 -1.23 -2.48 2.35
CA VAL A 53 -0.39 -2.42 1.15
C VAL A 53 -1.00 -1.45 0.14
N GLU A 54 -0.17 -0.59 -0.45
CA GLU A 54 -0.64 0.57 -1.22
C GLU A 54 -1.27 0.19 -2.56
N SER A 55 -0.86 -0.94 -3.15
CA SER A 55 -1.37 -1.39 -4.44
C SER A 55 -1.50 -2.91 -4.57
N ARG A 56 -2.31 -3.32 -5.54
CA ARG A 56 -2.48 -4.71 -5.95
C ARG A 56 -1.19 -5.29 -6.52
N GLU A 57 -0.50 -4.51 -7.35
CA GLU A 57 0.74 -4.88 -8.01
C GLU A 57 1.85 -5.14 -6.98
N GLU A 58 1.93 -4.28 -5.96
CA GLU A 58 2.85 -4.47 -4.84
C GLU A 58 2.54 -5.76 -4.06
N ALA A 59 1.27 -6.03 -3.75
CA ALA A 59 0.88 -7.28 -3.07
C ALA A 59 1.32 -8.53 -3.86
N ILE A 60 1.13 -8.50 -5.19
CA ILE A 60 1.55 -9.59 -6.08
C ILE A 60 3.08 -9.69 -6.15
N ALA A 61 3.79 -8.57 -6.24
CA ALA A 61 5.25 -8.54 -6.24
C ALA A 61 5.86 -9.07 -4.93
N GLN A 62 5.16 -8.88 -3.80
CA GLN A 62 5.50 -9.47 -2.50
C GLN A 62 5.13 -10.97 -2.39
N GLY A 63 4.53 -11.57 -3.43
CA GLY A 63 4.19 -12.99 -3.49
C GLY A 63 2.82 -13.37 -2.92
N TYR A 64 1.96 -12.40 -2.64
CA TYR A 64 0.60 -12.66 -2.14
C TYR A 64 -0.39 -12.95 -3.27
N GLN A 65 -1.33 -13.84 -3.01
CA GLN A 65 -2.39 -14.21 -3.95
C GLN A 65 -3.68 -13.42 -3.68
N PRO A 66 -4.48 -13.06 -4.70
CA PRO A 66 -5.74 -12.37 -4.48
C PRO A 66 -6.74 -13.28 -3.76
N CYS A 67 -7.53 -12.71 -2.85
CA CYS A 67 -8.65 -13.42 -2.23
C CYS A 67 -9.70 -13.79 -3.29
N GLY A 68 -10.04 -15.07 -3.42
CA GLY A 68 -11.08 -15.53 -4.35
C GLY A 68 -12.51 -15.04 -4.05
N VAL A 69 -12.75 -14.48 -2.87
CA VAL A 69 -14.08 -13.98 -2.46
C VAL A 69 -14.27 -12.52 -2.84
N CYS A 70 -13.38 -11.62 -2.39
CA CYS A 70 -13.48 -10.20 -2.74
C CYS A 70 -12.79 -9.84 -4.07
N LYS A 71 -12.00 -10.76 -4.64
CA LYS A 71 -11.34 -10.66 -5.96
C LYS A 71 -10.66 -9.29 -6.19
N PRO A 72 -9.72 -8.91 -5.31
CA PRO A 72 -8.98 -7.67 -5.44
C PRO A 72 -7.99 -7.66 -6.61
#